data_AF-A0A849XZX0-F1
#
_entry.id   AF-A0A849XZX0-F1
#
_cell.length_a   1.000
_cell.length_b   1.000
_cell.length_c   1.000
_cell.angle_alpha   90.00
_cell.angle_beta   90.00
_cell.angle_gamma   90.00
#
_symmetry.space_group_name_H-M   'P 1'
#
loop_
_entity.id
_entity.type
_entity.pdbx_description
1 polymer ?
#
loop_
_entity_poly.entity_id
_entity_poly.type
_entity_poly.pdbx_seq_one_letter_code
_entity_poly.pdbx_strand_id
1 'polypeptide(L)'
;MMSFRSMGRRARGPSRVRAWAVGAGCWGLLTASLCAQSTTNLWLGGSAAWDTAAKWSLGVAPSATDALWITNTASSYTVSLGAGTDPSTLTNRGLVLGLVGVTATTQTLSLVSAPAPVAQNLGVQVNQSGLLSIQDSTLTISSNLTLNRGRVEMSGSGAKLEIVGTPFGYNALVLRGETVSARMTLSGGALVATNATGNAWTQIGSGLGNRDRGMLLVSNTLLHLDQVALAVYADDVGFMSIQNAGLAETNRIRGFHLGVGTTPATGGVEMVGGTIFSSDPSYLGGNVSYGVITNRGATWIVHNNIDLGSSASGFGELVVQGGTNSLVNTGGNTGRLLVGSFNEATGALKVVGGWIVSDNAIRIGVNGVGFYEQSGGMVAATNASATGVVRVGDGAASYTQSGGKLVADTLTLFTNTSAFSVGSLGTVEVRGAAGVTNAVLAANAGAFAFDGALKFAPASASVLTQSLLWAGLDLGAAFSGFSNNFAIGALDLSGFSSSNRLVLGAFASQSSTALYVRTISALATNALISDFTVYYDSALNPDLAQQTYSLNGGGFLAPVAIPEPGSLVLLALGAIALRRRRRSS
;
A
#
# COMPACT_ATOMS: atom_id res chain seq x y z
N MET A 1 -42.94 41.68 39.81
CA MET A 1 -43.74 42.58 40.68
C MET A 1 -44.32 43.67 39.79
N MET A 2 -45.64 43.88 39.86
CA MET A 2 -46.48 44.84 39.09
C MET A 2 -46.59 44.57 37.56
N SER A 3 -47.70 44.10 36.98
CA SER A 3 -49.12 44.54 37.00
C SER A 3 -49.37 45.83 36.22
N PHE A 4 -50.17 45.76 35.15
CA PHE A 4 -51.49 46.40 34.96
C PHE A 4 -51.94 46.16 33.48
N ARG A 5 -53.03 45.42 33.25
CA ARG A 5 -54.39 45.89 32.84
C ARG A 5 -54.47 46.45 31.40
N SER A 6 -55.54 46.27 30.62
CA SER A 6 -56.76 45.48 30.73
C SER A 6 -57.58 45.72 29.44
N MET A 7 -58.29 44.67 29.02
CA MET A 7 -59.68 44.67 28.53
C MET A 7 -60.10 45.48 27.29
N GLY A 8 -60.68 44.74 26.35
CA GLY A 8 -61.67 45.21 25.38
C GLY A 8 -62.50 44.05 24.82
N ARG A 9 -63.28 43.36 25.66
CA ARG A 9 -64.31 42.39 25.24
C ARG A 9 -65.53 43.11 24.67
N ARG A 10 -66.18 42.50 23.67
CA ARG A 10 -67.63 42.13 23.59
C ARG A 10 -68.06 42.13 22.10
N ALA A 11 -69.05 41.39 21.63
CA ALA A 11 -69.75 40.16 22.00
C ALA A 11 -70.93 40.01 21.01
N ARG A 12 -71.23 38.77 20.57
CA ARG A 12 -72.55 38.19 20.21
C ARG A 12 -73.29 38.83 19.01
N GLY A 13 -73.51 38.13 17.89
CA GLY A 13 -74.46 37.00 17.69
C GLY A 13 -75.81 37.53 17.15
N PRO A 14 -76.85 36.75 16.80
CA PRO A 14 -76.97 35.38 16.26
C PRO A 14 -77.74 35.40 14.89
N SER A 15 -77.98 34.30 14.16
CA SER A 15 -79.19 33.49 14.32
C SER A 15 -79.30 32.43 13.21
N ARG A 16 -79.93 31.31 13.58
CA ARG A 16 -80.24 30.11 12.80
C ARG A 16 -81.47 30.33 11.93
N VAL A 17 -81.66 29.53 10.86
CA VAL A 17 -82.84 28.63 10.67
C VAL A 17 -82.54 27.63 9.54
N ARG A 18 -83.02 26.40 9.76
CA ARG A 18 -82.94 25.18 8.93
C ARG A 18 -84.03 25.16 7.84
N ALA A 19 -83.81 24.45 6.73
CA ALA A 19 -84.48 23.17 6.41
C ALA A 19 -84.52 22.85 4.88
N TRP A 20 -84.14 21.60 4.54
CA TRP A 20 -84.75 20.61 3.63
C TRP A 20 -85.67 21.10 2.47
N ALA A 21 -85.73 20.52 1.26
CA ALA A 21 -85.05 19.44 0.54
C ALA A 21 -85.66 19.32 -0.89
N VAL A 22 -85.00 18.55 -1.77
CA VAL A 22 -85.52 17.81 -2.96
C VAL A 22 -85.69 18.56 -4.31
N GLY A 23 -85.07 17.97 -5.36
CA GLY A 23 -85.38 18.17 -6.78
C GLY A 23 -84.12 18.07 -7.67
N ALA A 24 -83.54 16.88 -7.84
CA ALA A 24 -83.72 16.01 -9.01
C ALA A 24 -82.94 16.44 -10.28
N GLY A 25 -82.05 15.55 -10.73
CA GLY A 25 -81.70 15.41 -12.15
C GLY A 25 -80.40 16.07 -12.61
N CYS A 26 -79.33 15.30 -12.69
CA CYS A 26 -78.57 15.07 -13.93
C CYS A 26 -77.41 14.12 -13.65
N TRP A 27 -77.60 12.86 -14.02
CA TRP A 27 -76.52 11.93 -14.34
C TRP A 27 -75.72 12.50 -15.50
N GLY A 28 -74.51 13.00 -15.22
CA GLY A 28 -73.53 13.40 -16.20
C GLY A 28 -72.21 12.72 -15.87
N LEU A 29 -71.81 11.78 -16.72
CA LEU A 29 -70.57 11.03 -16.67
C LEU A 29 -69.36 11.94 -16.39
N LEU A 30 -68.82 11.88 -15.17
CA LEU A 30 -67.44 12.22 -14.88
C LEU A 30 -66.71 10.90 -14.66
N THR A 31 -66.26 10.31 -15.76
CA THR A 31 -65.15 9.35 -15.71
C THR A 31 -63.99 10.05 -15.04
N ALA A 32 -63.70 9.67 -13.79
CA ALA A 32 -62.43 9.93 -13.17
C ALA A 32 -61.37 9.32 -14.10
N SER A 33 -60.64 10.18 -14.79
CA SER A 33 -59.40 9.82 -15.46
C SER A 33 -58.41 9.43 -14.37
N LEU A 34 -58.49 8.16 -13.93
CA LEU A 34 -57.35 7.45 -13.38
C LEU A 34 -56.29 7.49 -14.48
N CYS A 35 -55.41 8.47 -14.39
CA CYS A 35 -54.22 8.51 -15.21
C CYS A 35 -53.42 7.26 -14.85
N ALA A 36 -53.37 6.31 -15.79
CA ALA A 36 -52.47 5.19 -15.74
C ALA A 36 -51.06 5.72 -15.49
N GLN A 37 -50.52 5.40 -14.32
CA GLN A 37 -49.13 5.62 -14.01
C GLN A 37 -48.37 4.58 -14.82
N SER A 38 -47.73 5.00 -15.92
CA SER A 38 -46.80 4.12 -16.62
C SER A 38 -45.69 3.77 -15.63
N THR A 39 -45.57 2.49 -15.31
CA THR A 39 -44.53 1.90 -14.45
C THR A 39 -43.21 1.69 -15.19
N THR A 40 -43.13 2.07 -16.48
CA THR A 40 -41.94 1.84 -17.31
C THR A 40 -41.70 3.00 -18.30
N ASN A 41 -40.51 3.60 -18.21
CA ASN A 41 -39.75 4.37 -19.20
C ASN A 41 -40.42 5.58 -19.88
N LEU A 42 -40.21 6.80 -19.37
CA LEU A 42 -40.54 8.04 -20.10
C LEU A 42 -39.47 9.12 -19.89
N TRP A 43 -38.87 9.57 -21.00
CA TRP A 43 -37.88 10.66 -21.08
C TRP A 43 -38.45 11.78 -21.97
N LEU A 44 -38.06 13.03 -21.71
CA LEU A 44 -38.36 14.16 -22.60
C LEU A 44 -37.13 15.02 -22.86
N GLY A 45 -37.04 15.54 -24.09
CA GLY A 45 -36.04 16.51 -24.50
C GLY A 45 -36.22 17.90 -23.89
N GLY A 46 -35.18 18.71 -23.96
CA GLY A 46 -35.07 20.05 -23.37
C GLY A 46 -34.22 20.09 -22.08
N SER A 47 -33.75 21.28 -21.71
CA SER A 47 -33.00 21.55 -20.47
C SER A 47 -33.94 21.71 -19.26
N ALA A 48 -34.70 20.66 -18.90
CA ALA A 48 -35.73 20.74 -17.86
C ALA A 48 -35.43 19.85 -16.63
N ALA A 49 -35.75 20.39 -15.45
CA ALA A 49 -35.70 19.69 -14.16
C ALA A 49 -36.87 18.70 -14.01
N TRP A 50 -36.61 17.52 -13.46
CA TRP A 50 -37.69 16.57 -13.12
C TRP A 50 -38.47 17.06 -11.88
N ASP A 51 -39.73 17.46 -12.04
CA ASP A 51 -40.67 17.85 -10.97
C ASP A 51 -41.91 16.94 -10.98
N THR A 52 -42.29 16.44 -9.80
CA THR A 52 -43.44 15.56 -9.55
C THR A 52 -44.78 16.15 -10.01
N ALA A 53 -44.90 17.48 -10.09
CA ALA A 53 -46.12 18.14 -10.56
C ALA A 53 -46.33 18.05 -12.08
N ALA A 54 -45.26 17.93 -12.86
CA ALA A 54 -45.30 18.26 -14.29
C ALA A 54 -45.62 17.10 -15.23
N LYS A 55 -45.73 15.85 -14.74
CA LYS A 55 -46.12 14.63 -15.50
C LYS A 55 -45.71 14.69 -16.98
N TRP A 56 -44.42 14.64 -17.22
CA TRP A 56 -43.85 14.79 -18.55
C TRP A 56 -43.96 13.48 -19.35
N SER A 57 -44.75 13.46 -20.44
CA SER A 57 -44.81 12.39 -21.45
C SER A 57 -45.13 12.93 -22.87
N LEU A 58 -44.20 12.79 -23.84
CA LEU A 58 -44.42 13.00 -25.28
C LEU A 58 -43.62 12.02 -26.18
N GLY A 59 -42.88 11.05 -25.63
CA GLY A 59 -42.37 9.91 -26.42
C GLY A 59 -41.11 10.13 -27.27
N VAL A 60 -40.22 11.07 -26.92
CA VAL A 60 -38.93 11.29 -27.63
C VAL A 60 -37.75 11.20 -26.66
N ALA A 61 -36.72 10.42 -27.01
CA ALA A 61 -35.51 10.24 -26.20
C ALA A 61 -34.64 11.53 -26.14
N PRO A 62 -33.87 11.76 -25.06
CA PRO A 62 -32.93 12.89 -24.98
C PRO A 62 -31.85 12.82 -26.06
N SER A 63 -31.44 13.98 -26.55
CA SER A 63 -30.39 14.18 -27.55
C SER A 63 -29.12 14.79 -26.94
N ALA A 64 -28.00 14.78 -27.67
CA ALA A 64 -26.69 15.28 -27.22
C ALA A 64 -26.68 16.77 -26.77
N THR A 65 -27.73 17.54 -27.06
CA THR A 65 -27.89 18.93 -26.61
C THR A 65 -28.66 19.06 -25.29
N ASP A 66 -29.37 18.02 -24.85
CA ASP A 66 -30.25 18.03 -23.69
C ASP A 66 -29.48 17.75 -22.39
N ALA A 67 -29.87 18.37 -21.27
CA ALA A 67 -29.32 18.09 -19.95
C ALA A 67 -30.39 17.43 -19.08
N LEU A 68 -30.00 16.41 -18.31
CA LEU A 68 -30.91 15.65 -17.46
C LEU A 68 -30.64 15.91 -15.98
N TRP A 69 -31.66 16.36 -15.25
CA TRP A 69 -31.57 16.59 -13.80
C TRP A 69 -32.56 15.72 -13.03
N ILE A 70 -32.04 14.83 -12.17
CA ILE A 70 -32.82 14.03 -11.23
C ILE A 70 -32.69 14.66 -9.84
N THR A 71 -33.58 15.62 -9.55
CA THR A 71 -33.52 16.50 -8.37
C THR A 71 -34.81 16.50 -7.55
N ASN A 72 -35.56 15.40 -7.55
CA ASN A 72 -36.83 15.29 -6.82
C ASN A 72 -36.62 15.46 -5.28
N THR A 73 -37.63 15.97 -4.58
CA THR A 73 -37.62 16.21 -3.13
C THR A 73 -38.36 15.12 -2.33
N ALA A 74 -38.89 14.09 -3.00
CA ALA A 74 -39.50 12.92 -2.36
C ALA A 74 -38.45 12.08 -1.60
N SER A 75 -38.87 11.37 -0.54
CA SER A 75 -38.01 10.58 0.35
C SER A 75 -37.11 9.56 -0.36
N SER A 76 -37.54 9.03 -1.49
CA SER A 76 -36.71 8.24 -2.40
C SER A 76 -37.30 8.28 -3.81
N TYR A 77 -36.46 8.43 -4.84
CA TYR A 77 -36.90 8.35 -6.23
C TYR A 77 -35.91 7.54 -7.06
N THR A 78 -36.40 6.63 -7.92
CA THR A 78 -35.57 5.79 -8.79
C THR A 78 -36.03 5.93 -10.23
N VAL A 79 -35.11 6.29 -11.12
CA VAL A 79 -35.27 6.21 -12.58
C VAL A 79 -34.50 4.98 -13.06
N SER A 80 -35.17 4.05 -13.74
CA SER A 80 -34.52 2.84 -14.27
C SER A 80 -34.47 2.89 -15.80
N LEU A 81 -33.33 2.53 -16.37
CA LEU A 81 -33.10 2.26 -17.79
C LEU A 81 -32.88 0.76 -17.96
N GLY A 82 -33.84 0.06 -18.56
CA GLY A 82 -33.84 -1.39 -18.71
C GLY A 82 -33.71 -1.87 -20.17
N ALA A 83 -33.67 -3.20 -20.36
CA ALA A 83 -33.51 -3.86 -21.65
C ALA A 83 -34.58 -3.54 -22.73
N GLY A 84 -35.76 -3.04 -22.33
CA GLY A 84 -36.85 -2.68 -23.24
C GLY A 84 -36.83 -1.24 -23.76
N THR A 85 -35.89 -0.43 -23.31
CA THR A 85 -35.56 0.87 -23.92
C THR A 85 -34.55 0.61 -25.04
N ASP A 86 -34.54 1.36 -26.15
CA ASP A 86 -33.44 1.30 -27.12
C ASP A 86 -32.36 2.32 -26.70
N PRO A 87 -31.37 1.94 -25.88
CA PRO A 87 -30.38 2.87 -25.31
C PRO A 87 -29.40 3.42 -26.35
N SER A 88 -29.40 2.88 -27.58
CA SER A 88 -28.49 3.31 -28.64
C SER A 88 -28.66 4.79 -29.04
N THR A 89 -29.77 5.43 -28.63
CA THR A 89 -30.07 6.84 -28.93
C THR A 89 -29.93 7.78 -27.72
N LEU A 90 -29.56 7.30 -26.53
CA LEU A 90 -29.58 8.10 -25.30
C LEU A 90 -28.35 9.01 -25.12
N THR A 91 -28.02 9.85 -26.09
CA THR A 91 -26.96 10.86 -25.94
C THR A 91 -27.46 12.05 -25.12
N ASN A 92 -26.66 12.62 -24.22
CA ASN A 92 -27.03 13.87 -23.53
C ASN A 92 -25.81 14.77 -23.24
N ARG A 93 -26.08 16.06 -23.03
CA ARG A 93 -25.08 17.08 -22.69
C ARG A 93 -24.60 16.98 -21.24
N GLY A 94 -25.43 16.48 -20.33
CA GLY A 94 -25.01 16.30 -18.96
C GLY A 94 -26.08 15.68 -18.09
N LEU A 95 -25.64 14.90 -17.09
CA LEU A 95 -26.49 14.26 -16.10
C LEU A 95 -26.16 14.81 -14.71
N VAL A 96 -27.17 15.29 -13.97
CA VAL A 96 -27.04 15.69 -12.57
C VAL A 96 -27.97 14.84 -11.72
N LEU A 97 -27.42 14.10 -10.75
CA LEU A 97 -28.16 13.28 -9.78
C LEU A 97 -28.06 13.90 -8.39
N GLY A 98 -29.19 14.12 -7.72
CA GLY A 98 -29.23 14.64 -6.35
C GLY A 98 -29.22 16.17 -6.25
N LEU A 99 -29.76 16.67 -5.14
CA LEU A 99 -29.83 18.09 -4.81
C LEU A 99 -28.65 18.50 -3.92
N VAL A 100 -28.04 19.65 -4.20
CA VAL A 100 -27.01 20.22 -3.32
C VAL A 100 -27.69 20.75 -2.04
N GLY A 101 -27.25 20.28 -0.87
CA GLY A 101 -27.70 20.79 0.43
C GLY A 101 -28.93 20.12 1.04
N VAL A 102 -29.41 19.00 0.49
CA VAL A 102 -30.60 18.27 1.01
C VAL A 102 -30.19 16.87 1.48
N THR A 103 -30.46 16.54 2.74
CA THR A 103 -29.88 15.38 3.43
C THR A 103 -30.77 14.13 3.49
N ALA A 104 -32.04 14.21 3.08
CA ALA A 104 -33.04 13.19 3.42
C ALA A 104 -33.58 12.36 2.23
N THR A 105 -33.11 12.57 1.00
CA THR A 105 -33.75 12.02 -0.21
C THR A 105 -32.76 11.29 -1.11
N THR A 106 -32.85 9.95 -1.20
CA THR A 106 -31.97 9.17 -2.09
C THR A 106 -32.51 9.17 -3.52
N GLN A 107 -31.69 9.65 -4.47
CA GLN A 107 -32.04 9.77 -5.89
C GLN A 107 -31.24 8.80 -6.73
N THR A 108 -31.88 7.77 -7.25
CA THR A 108 -31.23 6.68 -7.96
C THR A 108 -31.47 6.78 -9.46
N LEU A 109 -30.40 6.75 -10.26
CA LEU A 109 -30.46 6.32 -11.67
C LEU A 109 -29.92 4.89 -11.74
N SER A 110 -30.74 3.94 -12.20
CA SER A 110 -30.39 2.53 -12.31
C SER A 110 -30.31 2.11 -13.77
N LEU A 111 -29.15 1.65 -14.24
CA LEU A 111 -28.95 1.06 -15.57
C LEU A 111 -28.92 -0.46 -15.41
N VAL A 112 -29.89 -1.20 -15.93
CA VAL A 112 -29.98 -2.66 -15.74
C VAL A 112 -30.14 -3.38 -17.08
N SER A 113 -29.18 -4.24 -17.42
CA SER A 113 -29.21 -5.10 -18.62
C SER A 113 -29.51 -4.35 -19.93
N ALA A 114 -28.96 -3.14 -20.09
CA ALA A 114 -29.13 -2.36 -21.32
C ALA A 114 -28.32 -3.00 -22.47
N PRO A 115 -28.95 -3.44 -23.58
CA PRO A 115 -28.29 -4.23 -24.63
C PRO A 115 -27.27 -3.44 -25.48
N ALA A 116 -27.28 -2.11 -25.41
CA ALA A 116 -26.28 -1.26 -26.06
C ALA A 116 -25.69 -0.26 -25.04
N PRO A 117 -24.48 0.30 -25.29
CA PRO A 117 -23.86 1.29 -24.42
C PRO A 117 -24.83 2.45 -24.17
N VAL A 118 -25.23 2.62 -22.91
CA VAL A 118 -26.06 3.74 -22.50
C VAL A 118 -25.20 4.98 -22.56
N ALA A 119 -25.56 5.87 -23.47
CA ALA A 119 -25.22 7.29 -23.47
C ALA A 119 -23.76 7.68 -23.70
N GLN A 120 -23.54 8.67 -24.56
CA GLN A 120 -22.43 9.60 -24.45
C GLN A 120 -22.92 10.79 -23.63
N ASN A 121 -22.42 10.94 -22.40
CA ASN A 121 -22.68 12.11 -21.58
C ASN A 121 -21.49 13.06 -21.68
N LEU A 122 -21.70 14.31 -22.06
CA LEU A 122 -20.68 15.35 -21.99
C LEU A 122 -20.29 15.72 -20.55
N GLY A 123 -20.86 15.09 -19.52
CA GLY A 123 -20.45 15.18 -18.11
C GLY A 123 -21.50 14.56 -17.18
N VAL A 124 -21.06 13.92 -16.09
CA VAL A 124 -21.97 13.36 -15.06
C VAL A 124 -21.60 13.92 -13.70
N GLN A 125 -22.57 14.45 -12.98
CA GLN A 125 -22.43 14.95 -11.62
C GLN A 125 -23.39 14.19 -10.69
N VAL A 126 -22.86 13.52 -9.68
CA VAL A 126 -23.65 12.86 -8.63
C VAL A 126 -23.41 13.61 -7.33
N ASN A 127 -24.39 14.41 -6.93
CA ASN A 127 -24.37 15.21 -5.73
C ASN A 127 -24.79 14.39 -4.50
N GLN A 128 -24.87 15.07 -3.35
CA GLN A 128 -25.33 14.51 -2.09
C GLN A 128 -26.66 13.77 -2.28
N SER A 129 -26.70 12.54 -1.75
CA SER A 129 -27.86 11.64 -1.83
C SER A 129 -28.19 11.13 -3.24
N GLY A 130 -27.42 11.49 -4.27
CA GLY A 130 -27.48 10.86 -5.58
C GLY A 130 -26.83 9.47 -5.57
N LEU A 131 -27.45 8.51 -6.24
CA LEU A 131 -26.96 7.16 -6.51
C LEU A 131 -27.01 6.89 -8.01
N LEU A 132 -25.86 6.63 -8.61
CA LEU A 132 -25.78 6.03 -9.94
C LEU A 132 -25.50 4.54 -9.79
N SER A 133 -26.47 3.69 -10.13
CA SER A 133 -26.35 2.24 -10.13
C SER A 133 -26.21 1.72 -11.56
N ILE A 134 -25.18 0.92 -11.83
CA ILE A 134 -24.92 0.30 -13.14
C ILE A 134 -24.83 -1.21 -12.93
N GLN A 135 -25.79 -1.95 -13.47
CA GLN A 135 -25.87 -3.39 -13.36
C GLN A 135 -25.89 -4.04 -14.75
N ASP A 136 -24.88 -4.86 -15.04
CA ASP A 136 -24.75 -5.56 -16.33
C ASP A 136 -25.02 -4.66 -17.55
N SER A 137 -24.52 -3.42 -17.48
CA SER A 137 -24.75 -2.36 -18.47
C SER A 137 -23.48 -1.55 -18.69
N THR A 138 -23.33 -0.94 -19.87
CA THR A 138 -22.24 0.00 -20.16
C THR A 138 -22.73 1.44 -20.09
N LEU A 139 -22.03 2.31 -19.34
CA LEU A 139 -22.21 3.78 -19.35
C LEU A 139 -20.95 4.44 -19.92
N THR A 140 -21.11 5.28 -20.94
CA THR A 140 -19.99 6.08 -21.48
C THR A 140 -20.12 7.56 -21.09
N ILE A 141 -19.02 8.15 -20.62
CA ILE A 141 -18.92 9.55 -20.23
C ILE A 141 -17.80 10.18 -21.06
N SER A 142 -18.15 11.13 -21.92
CA SER A 142 -17.23 11.79 -22.84
C SER A 142 -16.45 12.95 -22.21
N SER A 143 -16.66 13.25 -20.93
CA SER A 143 -15.82 14.20 -20.18
C SER A 143 -15.46 13.70 -18.79
N ASN A 144 -16.18 14.14 -17.74
CA ASN A 144 -15.81 14.01 -16.35
C ASN A 144 -17.00 13.40 -15.58
N LEU A 145 -16.70 12.46 -14.69
CA LEU A 145 -17.62 12.03 -13.64
C LEU A 145 -17.23 12.73 -12.33
N THR A 146 -18.11 13.57 -11.80
CA THR A 146 -17.92 14.28 -10.53
C THR A 146 -18.87 13.71 -9.48
N LEU A 147 -18.34 13.07 -8.43
CA LEU A 147 -19.12 12.70 -7.25
C LEU A 147 -18.91 13.76 -6.18
N ASN A 148 -19.94 14.57 -5.89
CA ASN A 148 -19.94 15.53 -4.80
C ASN A 148 -20.83 15.00 -3.67
N ARG A 149 -20.26 14.15 -2.79
CA ARG A 149 -21.00 13.42 -1.74
C ARG A 149 -22.07 12.44 -2.28
N GLY A 150 -21.99 12.09 -3.56
CA GLY A 150 -22.83 11.08 -4.20
C GLY A 150 -22.24 9.67 -4.13
N ARG A 151 -23.00 8.69 -4.62
CA ARG A 151 -22.60 7.27 -4.69
C ARG A 151 -22.69 6.74 -6.13
N VAL A 152 -21.70 5.96 -6.53
CA VAL A 152 -21.75 5.11 -7.73
C VAL A 152 -21.62 3.66 -7.29
N GLU A 153 -22.51 2.80 -7.78
CA GLU A 153 -22.45 1.36 -7.58
C GLU A 153 -22.44 0.66 -8.93
N MET A 154 -21.43 -0.20 -9.15
CA MET A 154 -21.39 -1.08 -10.31
C MET A 154 -21.48 -2.53 -9.85
N SER A 155 -22.33 -3.32 -10.50
CA SER A 155 -22.53 -4.74 -10.20
C SER A 155 -22.71 -5.59 -11.46
N GLY A 156 -22.26 -6.84 -11.41
CA GLY A 156 -22.41 -7.79 -12.51
C GLY A 156 -21.23 -7.79 -13.48
N SER A 157 -20.97 -8.93 -14.13
CA SER A 157 -19.81 -9.12 -15.01
C SER A 157 -19.87 -8.26 -16.28
N GLY A 158 -21.07 -7.84 -16.71
CA GLY A 158 -21.26 -6.99 -17.88
C GLY A 158 -21.21 -5.49 -17.59
N ALA A 159 -21.06 -5.07 -16.33
CA ALA A 159 -21.03 -3.65 -16.00
C ALA A 159 -19.76 -2.98 -16.51
N LYS A 160 -19.89 -1.89 -17.28
CA LYS A 160 -18.76 -1.09 -17.73
C LYS A 160 -19.03 0.39 -17.50
N LEU A 161 -18.09 1.10 -16.91
CA LEU A 161 -18.09 2.55 -16.86
C LEU A 161 -16.88 3.02 -17.64
N GLU A 162 -17.14 3.69 -18.75
CA GLU A 162 -16.11 4.15 -19.67
C GLU A 162 -16.08 5.67 -19.66
N ILE A 163 -14.98 6.24 -19.18
CA ILE A 163 -14.75 7.68 -19.17
C ILE A 163 -13.73 7.99 -20.26
N VAL A 164 -14.20 8.55 -21.37
CA VAL A 164 -13.39 8.97 -22.51
C VAL A 164 -13.19 10.47 -22.38
N GLY A 165 -12.07 10.90 -21.80
CA GLY A 165 -11.77 12.31 -21.62
C GLY A 165 -11.60 13.03 -22.97
N THR A 166 -12.14 14.25 -23.08
CA THR A 166 -11.73 15.18 -24.15
C THR A 166 -10.27 15.61 -23.93
N PRO A 167 -9.52 15.94 -25.00
CA PRO A 167 -8.09 16.27 -24.91
C PRO A 167 -7.73 17.44 -23.96
N PHE A 168 -8.72 18.23 -23.52
CA PHE A 168 -8.52 19.46 -22.75
C PHE A 168 -9.01 19.40 -21.28
N GLY A 169 -9.51 18.25 -20.80
CA GLY A 169 -9.98 18.09 -19.42
C GLY A 169 -8.92 17.49 -18.49
N TYR A 170 -8.67 18.15 -17.35
CA TYR A 170 -7.66 17.69 -16.37
C TYR A 170 -8.08 16.47 -15.53
N ASN A 171 -9.38 16.21 -15.35
CA ASN A 171 -9.87 15.18 -14.41
C ASN A 171 -10.94 14.28 -15.04
N ALA A 172 -10.65 12.99 -15.22
CA ALA A 172 -11.62 12.03 -15.74
C ALA A 172 -12.67 11.63 -14.67
N LEU A 173 -12.23 11.45 -13.43
CA LEU A 173 -13.09 11.08 -12.30
C LEU A 173 -12.68 11.90 -11.08
N VAL A 174 -13.64 12.51 -10.38
CA VAL A 174 -13.39 13.31 -9.18
C VAL A 174 -14.34 12.90 -8.07
N LEU A 175 -13.81 12.43 -6.94
CA LEU A 175 -14.58 12.07 -5.74
C LEU A 175 -14.39 13.16 -4.65
N ARG A 176 -15.39 13.97 -4.32
CA ARG A 176 -15.31 15.06 -3.30
C ARG A 176 -16.30 14.86 -2.17
N GLY A 177 -15.90 15.17 -0.93
CA GLY A 177 -16.82 15.09 0.21
C GLY A 177 -16.29 15.64 1.54
N GLU A 178 -16.73 16.84 1.91
CA GLU A 178 -16.23 17.61 3.09
C GLU A 178 -16.72 17.12 4.46
N THR A 179 -17.64 16.15 4.52
CA THR A 179 -18.23 15.62 5.79
C THR A 179 -18.77 14.20 5.68
N VAL A 180 -19.29 13.81 4.50
CA VAL A 180 -19.74 12.45 4.17
C VAL A 180 -18.95 12.00 2.95
N SER A 181 -18.32 10.83 3.02
CA SER A 181 -17.42 10.36 1.97
C SER A 181 -18.16 10.15 0.64
N ALA A 182 -17.65 10.72 -0.45
CA ALA A 182 -18.01 10.25 -1.78
C ALA A 182 -17.52 8.80 -1.91
N ARG A 183 -18.44 7.91 -2.33
CA ARG A 183 -18.18 6.47 -2.39
C ARG A 183 -18.43 5.95 -3.79
N MET A 184 -17.43 5.32 -4.37
CA MET A 184 -17.57 4.52 -5.57
C MET A 184 -17.25 3.06 -5.20
N THR A 185 -18.23 2.18 -5.37
CA THR A 185 -18.08 0.75 -5.15
C THR A 185 -18.22 0.04 -6.48
N LEU A 186 -17.16 -0.63 -6.91
CA LEU A 186 -17.12 -1.42 -8.13
C LEU A 186 -17.02 -2.90 -7.75
N SER A 187 -17.99 -3.70 -8.17
CA SER A 187 -18.03 -5.13 -7.93
C SER A 187 -18.35 -5.88 -9.23
N GLY A 188 -17.34 -6.47 -9.87
CA GLY A 188 -17.51 -7.02 -11.23
C GLY A 188 -17.29 -5.96 -12.32
N GLY A 189 -17.15 -6.41 -13.56
CA GLY A 189 -17.11 -5.53 -14.73
C GLY A 189 -15.77 -4.82 -14.98
N ALA A 190 -15.81 -3.64 -15.63
CA ALA A 190 -14.63 -2.83 -15.92
C ALA A 190 -14.84 -1.32 -15.70
N LEU A 191 -13.88 -0.66 -15.03
CA LEU A 191 -13.72 0.79 -15.06
C LEU A 191 -12.61 1.12 -16.05
N VAL A 192 -12.98 1.77 -17.15
CA VAL A 192 -12.05 2.20 -18.18
C VAL A 192 -12.03 3.72 -18.16
N ALA A 193 -10.89 4.31 -17.86
CA ALA A 193 -10.69 5.74 -18.04
C ALA A 193 -9.52 5.91 -19.01
N THR A 194 -9.81 6.52 -20.15
CA THR A 194 -8.82 6.80 -21.20
C THR A 194 -8.86 8.28 -21.53
N ASN A 195 -7.69 8.89 -21.68
CA ASN A 195 -7.58 10.25 -22.20
C ASN A 195 -6.52 10.27 -23.30
N ALA A 196 -6.91 10.69 -24.49
CA ALA A 196 -6.04 10.77 -25.66
C ALA A 196 -4.75 11.61 -25.44
N THR A 197 -4.74 12.53 -24.47
CA THR A 197 -3.56 13.38 -24.19
C THR A 197 -2.65 12.86 -23.10
N GLY A 198 -3.00 11.76 -22.43
CA GLY A 198 -2.20 11.22 -21.34
C GLY A 198 -2.08 12.10 -20.10
N ASN A 199 -2.91 13.12 -19.95
CA ASN A 199 -2.82 14.04 -18.81
C ASN A 199 -4.07 13.99 -17.92
N ALA A 200 -4.91 12.96 -18.04
CA ALA A 200 -6.08 12.84 -17.15
C ALA A 200 -5.70 12.22 -15.81
N TRP A 201 -6.44 12.65 -14.80
CA TRP A 201 -6.30 12.16 -13.43
C TRP A 201 -7.63 11.57 -12.97
N THR A 202 -7.57 10.43 -12.29
CA THR A 202 -8.64 10.03 -11.38
C THR A 202 -8.30 10.60 -10.02
N GLN A 203 -9.07 11.58 -9.56
CA GLN A 203 -8.88 12.26 -8.29
C GLN A 203 -9.82 11.69 -7.22
N ILE A 204 -9.25 11.21 -6.12
CA ILE A 204 -9.98 10.78 -4.93
C ILE A 204 -9.73 11.78 -3.81
N GLY A 205 -10.77 12.51 -3.39
CA GLY A 205 -10.72 13.65 -2.45
C GLY A 205 -10.59 15.01 -3.17
N SER A 206 -10.48 16.12 -2.44
CA SER A 206 -10.22 17.44 -3.02
C SER A 206 -8.81 17.92 -2.68
N GLY A 207 -8.18 18.63 -3.62
CA GLY A 207 -6.86 19.24 -3.43
C GLY A 207 -6.93 20.72 -3.07
N LEU A 208 -7.99 21.16 -2.38
CA LEU A 208 -8.28 22.58 -2.14
C LEU A 208 -8.32 22.98 -0.64
N GLY A 209 -7.75 22.17 0.26
CA GLY A 209 -7.63 22.51 1.68
C GLY A 209 -8.90 22.25 2.50
N ASN A 210 -9.88 21.54 1.94
CA ASN A 210 -11.07 21.10 2.67
C ASN A 210 -10.89 19.65 3.11
N ARG A 211 -11.37 19.29 4.31
CA ARG A 211 -11.25 17.95 4.93
C ARG A 211 -12.07 16.89 4.19
N ASP A 212 -11.73 16.64 2.94
CA ASP A 212 -12.48 15.75 2.08
C ASP A 212 -12.05 14.31 2.27
N ARG A 213 -13.05 13.44 2.45
CA ARG A 213 -12.85 11.99 2.50
C ARG A 213 -13.38 11.37 1.22
N GLY A 214 -12.49 10.79 0.41
CA GLY A 214 -12.85 9.99 -0.76
C GLY A 214 -12.57 8.52 -0.50
N MET A 215 -13.48 7.64 -0.92
CA MET A 215 -13.26 6.20 -0.87
C MET A 215 -13.61 5.54 -2.20
N LEU A 216 -12.62 4.85 -2.79
CA LEU A 216 -12.79 4.00 -3.96
C LEU A 216 -12.56 2.54 -3.54
N LEU A 217 -13.61 1.73 -3.67
CA LEU A 217 -13.56 0.30 -3.42
C LEU A 217 -13.75 -0.41 -4.76
N VAL A 218 -12.74 -1.16 -5.19
CA VAL A 218 -12.75 -1.93 -6.43
C VAL A 218 -12.61 -3.39 -6.07
N SER A 219 -13.53 -4.25 -6.50
CA SER A 219 -13.44 -5.69 -6.26
C SER A 219 -13.89 -6.49 -7.47
N ASN A 220 -13.08 -7.47 -7.87
CA ASN A 220 -13.34 -8.30 -9.05
C ASN A 220 -13.66 -7.47 -10.31
N THR A 221 -13.03 -6.30 -10.45
CA THR A 221 -13.27 -5.36 -11.55
C THR A 221 -11.95 -5.10 -12.26
N LEU A 222 -11.96 -5.19 -13.59
CA LEU A 222 -10.81 -4.76 -14.39
C LEU A 222 -10.68 -3.23 -14.30
N LEU A 223 -9.59 -2.77 -13.72
CA LEU A 223 -9.23 -1.35 -13.68
C LEU A 223 -8.23 -1.06 -14.80
N HIS A 224 -8.71 -0.43 -15.87
CA HIS A 224 -7.89 -0.02 -17.00
C HIS A 224 -7.82 1.50 -17.05
N LEU A 225 -6.83 2.06 -16.36
CA LEU A 225 -6.53 3.50 -16.34
C LEU A 225 -5.38 3.77 -17.31
N ASP A 226 -5.63 3.45 -18.58
CA ASP A 226 -4.63 3.65 -19.64
C ASP A 226 -4.45 5.14 -19.90
N GLN A 227 -3.21 5.61 -19.80
CA GLN A 227 -2.88 7.03 -19.95
C GLN A 227 -3.41 7.96 -18.83
N VAL A 228 -4.02 7.42 -17.77
CA VAL A 228 -4.60 8.19 -16.65
C VAL A 228 -3.83 7.91 -15.36
N ALA A 229 -3.34 8.96 -14.69
CA ALA A 229 -2.75 8.83 -13.36
C ALA A 229 -3.87 8.74 -12.31
N LEU A 230 -3.70 7.87 -11.31
CA LEU A 230 -4.59 7.84 -10.16
C LEU A 230 -3.98 8.68 -9.03
N ALA A 231 -4.66 9.74 -8.63
CA ALA A 231 -4.23 10.58 -7.53
C ALA A 231 -5.26 10.57 -6.41
N VAL A 232 -4.82 10.15 -5.24
CA VAL A 232 -5.58 10.24 -4.00
C VAL A 232 -5.14 11.53 -3.30
N TYR A 233 -5.91 12.59 -3.49
CA TYR A 233 -5.79 13.85 -2.78
C TYR A 233 -6.55 13.73 -1.46
N ALA A 234 -5.91 13.21 -0.43
CA ALA A 234 -6.43 13.31 0.93
C ALA A 234 -5.86 14.59 1.55
N ASP A 235 -6.72 15.50 2.02
CA ASP A 235 -6.34 16.54 3.00
C ASP A 235 -6.65 16.07 4.44
N ASP A 236 -7.38 14.94 4.61
CA ASP A 236 -7.71 14.31 5.91
C ASP A 236 -7.49 12.78 5.86
N VAL A 237 -8.45 12.03 5.27
CA VAL A 237 -8.37 10.56 5.11
C VAL A 237 -8.84 10.15 3.71
N GLY A 238 -7.92 9.64 2.90
CA GLY A 238 -8.23 9.03 1.60
C GLY A 238 -7.83 7.56 1.60
N PHE A 239 -8.78 6.68 1.28
CA PHE A 239 -8.51 5.25 1.24
C PHE A 239 -8.96 4.66 -0.09
N MET A 240 -8.07 3.89 -0.70
CA MET A 240 -8.37 3.07 -1.86
C MET A 240 -8.15 1.60 -1.50
N SER A 241 -9.13 0.75 -1.83
CA SER A 241 -8.97 -0.70 -1.75
C SER A 241 -9.23 -1.31 -3.12
N ILE A 242 -8.26 -2.08 -3.63
CA ILE A 242 -8.40 -2.89 -4.86
C ILE A 242 -8.33 -4.36 -4.47
N GLN A 243 -9.44 -5.06 -4.51
CA GLN A 243 -9.56 -6.48 -4.17
C GLN A 243 -9.85 -7.29 -5.43
N ASN A 244 -8.82 -7.56 -6.23
CA ASN A 244 -8.91 -8.32 -7.49
C ASN A 244 -8.39 -9.75 -7.32
N ALA A 245 -8.90 -10.44 -6.30
CA ALA A 245 -8.60 -11.85 -6.09
C ALA A 245 -9.21 -12.72 -7.20
N GLY A 246 -8.40 -13.15 -8.17
CA GLY A 246 -8.77 -14.19 -9.15
C GLY A 246 -9.03 -13.74 -10.58
N LEU A 247 -8.91 -12.45 -10.91
CA LEU A 247 -8.91 -12.02 -12.32
C LEU A 247 -7.54 -12.35 -12.95
N ALA A 248 -7.55 -13.13 -14.05
CA ALA A 248 -6.35 -13.44 -14.83
C ALA A 248 -5.80 -12.21 -15.58
N GLU A 249 -6.59 -11.14 -15.66
CA GLU A 249 -6.24 -9.93 -16.38
C GLU A 249 -5.50 -8.92 -15.48
N THR A 250 -4.55 -8.22 -16.11
CA THR A 250 -3.71 -7.25 -15.42
C THR A 250 -4.42 -5.90 -15.33
N ASN A 251 -4.50 -5.34 -14.13
CA ASN A 251 -4.89 -3.93 -13.96
C ASN A 251 -3.75 -3.07 -14.47
N ARG A 252 -4.06 -2.07 -15.28
CA ARG A 252 -3.05 -1.14 -15.81
C ARG A 252 -3.33 0.24 -15.25
N ILE A 253 -2.40 0.72 -14.43
CA ILE A 253 -2.50 2.01 -13.75
C ILE A 253 -1.22 2.76 -14.06
N ARG A 254 -1.30 3.81 -14.88
CA ARG A 254 -0.11 4.51 -15.39
C ARG A 254 0.81 5.01 -14.28
N GLY A 255 0.24 5.65 -13.28
CA GLY A 255 0.96 6.18 -12.13
C GLY A 255 0.02 6.38 -10.95
N PHE A 256 0.61 6.39 -9.76
CA PHE A 256 -0.14 6.54 -8.52
C PHE A 256 0.46 7.64 -7.64
N HIS A 257 -0.39 8.57 -7.19
CA HIS A 257 0.00 9.71 -6.35
C HIS A 257 -0.84 9.76 -5.07
N LEU A 258 -0.20 9.74 -3.89
CA LEU A 258 -0.85 9.97 -2.59
C LEU A 258 -0.50 11.36 -2.04
N GLY A 259 -1.50 12.09 -1.57
CA GLY A 259 -1.36 13.26 -0.69
C GLY A 259 -0.74 14.50 -1.33
N VAL A 260 -1.11 14.82 -2.56
CA VAL A 260 -0.58 15.97 -3.33
C VAL A 260 -0.98 17.37 -2.77
N GLY A 261 -1.45 17.45 -1.51
CA GLY A 261 -1.80 18.68 -0.81
C GLY A 261 -0.62 19.32 -0.06
N THR A 262 -0.82 20.53 0.47
CA THR A 262 0.16 21.23 1.33
C THR A 262 0.04 20.85 2.80
N THR A 263 -1.04 20.16 3.18
CA THR A 263 -1.33 19.77 4.57
C THR A 263 -1.03 18.29 4.80
N PRO A 264 -0.43 17.95 5.96
CA PRO A 264 -0.40 16.60 6.53
C PRO A 264 -1.69 15.81 6.34
N ALA A 265 -1.65 14.72 5.58
CA ALA A 265 -2.81 13.85 5.40
C ALA A 265 -2.51 12.37 5.64
N THR A 266 -3.55 11.62 6.00
CA THR A 266 -3.49 10.15 6.13
C THR A 266 -4.04 9.52 4.86
N GLY A 267 -3.22 8.72 4.17
CA GLY A 267 -3.57 8.08 2.92
C GLY A 267 -3.22 6.58 2.95
N GLY A 268 -4.11 5.74 2.44
CA GLY A 268 -3.87 4.30 2.40
C GLY A 268 -4.30 3.68 1.07
N VAL A 269 -3.50 2.71 0.63
CA VAL A 269 -3.83 1.84 -0.49
C VAL A 269 -3.69 0.40 -0.04
N GLU A 270 -4.80 -0.32 -0.05
CA GLU A 270 -4.78 -1.76 0.14
C GLU A 270 -5.06 -2.43 -1.20
N MET A 271 -4.23 -3.40 -1.56
CA MET A 271 -4.41 -4.21 -2.75
C MET A 271 -4.34 -5.69 -2.39
N VAL A 272 -5.29 -6.46 -2.91
CA VAL A 272 -5.44 -7.89 -2.65
C VAL A 272 -5.60 -8.61 -3.99
N GLY A 273 -4.58 -9.36 -4.41
CA GLY A 273 -4.54 -10.09 -5.69
C GLY A 273 -4.36 -9.23 -6.95
N GLY A 274 -4.07 -9.90 -8.07
CA GLY A 274 -3.96 -9.31 -9.42
C GLY A 274 -2.53 -8.88 -9.82
N THR A 275 -2.39 -8.31 -11.02
CA THR A 275 -1.15 -7.66 -11.47
C THR A 275 -1.41 -6.18 -11.68
N ILE A 276 -0.41 -5.33 -11.40
CA ILE A 276 -0.42 -3.89 -11.73
C ILE A 276 0.84 -3.54 -12.51
N PHE A 277 0.64 -2.93 -13.68
CA PHE A 277 1.71 -2.27 -14.43
C PHE A 277 1.58 -0.75 -14.31
N SER A 278 2.65 -0.11 -13.85
CA SER A 278 2.82 1.35 -13.93
C SER A 278 3.99 1.68 -14.85
N SER A 279 3.71 2.48 -15.88
CA SER A 279 4.68 2.91 -16.89
C SER A 279 5.35 4.26 -16.58
N ASP A 280 4.75 5.06 -15.69
CA ASP A 280 5.17 6.43 -15.39
C ASP A 280 5.67 6.56 -13.95
N PRO A 281 6.37 7.67 -13.60
CA PRO A 281 6.83 7.90 -12.24
C PRO A 281 5.65 7.82 -11.27
N SER A 282 5.63 6.80 -10.43
CA SER A 282 4.64 6.66 -9.37
C SER A 282 5.14 7.44 -8.15
N TYR A 283 4.86 8.74 -8.13
CA TYR A 283 5.24 9.59 -7.01
C TYR A 283 4.27 9.43 -5.84
N LEU A 284 4.54 8.45 -4.98
CA LEU A 284 3.79 8.18 -3.75
C LEU A 284 4.08 9.19 -2.60
N GLY A 285 4.52 10.40 -2.96
CA GLY A 285 5.30 11.31 -2.13
C GLY A 285 4.74 12.73 -1.95
N GLY A 286 3.44 12.93 -2.07
CA GLY A 286 2.84 14.20 -1.60
C GLY A 286 3.04 14.40 -0.09
N ASN A 287 2.58 15.51 0.50
CA ASN A 287 2.64 15.77 1.95
C ASN A 287 1.76 14.81 2.79
N VAL A 288 1.91 13.50 2.59
CA VAL A 288 1.29 12.47 3.39
C VAL A 288 2.06 12.37 4.69
N SER A 289 1.37 12.49 5.81
CA SER A 289 1.92 12.26 7.14
C SER A 289 1.91 10.79 7.53
N TYR A 290 1.03 9.99 6.92
CA TYR A 290 0.98 8.55 7.10
C TYR A 290 0.49 7.88 5.81
N GLY A 291 1.41 7.25 5.08
CA GLY A 291 1.13 6.54 3.82
C GLY A 291 1.33 5.04 4.00
N VAL A 292 0.27 4.24 3.83
CA VAL A 292 0.36 2.77 3.91
C VAL A 292 0.03 2.15 2.57
N ILE A 293 0.93 1.29 2.08
CA ILE A 293 0.63 0.36 1.00
C ILE A 293 0.60 -1.05 1.57
N THR A 294 -0.53 -1.74 1.44
CA THR A 294 -0.62 -3.18 1.75
C THR A 294 -0.83 -3.96 0.47
N ASN A 295 0.09 -4.87 0.14
CA ASN A 295 -0.05 -5.80 -0.98
C ASN A 295 -0.26 -7.22 -0.45
N ARG A 296 -1.42 -7.81 -0.75
CA ARG A 296 -1.81 -9.18 -0.39
C ARG A 296 -1.95 -10.07 -1.61
N GLY A 297 -0.84 -10.63 -2.10
CA GLY A 297 -0.81 -11.60 -3.19
C GLY A 297 -0.94 -11.01 -4.60
N ALA A 298 -0.60 -9.73 -4.79
CA ALA A 298 -0.60 -9.06 -6.09
C ALA A 298 0.83 -8.85 -6.64
N THR A 299 1.02 -8.99 -7.95
CA THR A 299 2.27 -8.66 -8.64
C THR A 299 2.28 -7.18 -9.03
N TRP A 300 3.29 -6.41 -8.62
CA TRP A 300 3.41 -4.97 -8.89
C TRP A 300 4.67 -4.66 -9.69
N ILE A 301 4.52 -4.34 -10.96
CA ILE A 301 5.65 -3.97 -11.81
C ILE A 301 5.62 -2.45 -11.97
N VAL A 302 6.56 -1.78 -11.32
CA VAL A 302 6.66 -0.32 -11.29
C VAL A 302 7.93 0.09 -12.01
N HIS A 303 7.83 0.70 -13.19
CA HIS A 303 9.02 1.02 -13.97
C HIS A 303 9.79 2.26 -13.44
N ASN A 304 9.50 2.75 -12.24
CA ASN A 304 10.02 4.01 -11.70
C ASN A 304 10.14 3.99 -10.16
N ASN A 305 10.61 5.10 -9.58
CA ASN A 305 10.74 5.27 -8.14
C ASN A 305 9.41 5.09 -7.40
N ILE A 306 9.50 4.48 -6.22
CA ILE A 306 8.43 4.40 -5.24
C ILE A 306 8.95 5.14 -4.02
N ASP A 307 8.46 6.36 -3.80
CA ASP A 307 8.82 7.17 -2.65
C ASP A 307 7.59 7.27 -1.73
N LEU A 308 7.60 6.60 -0.57
CA LEU A 308 6.49 6.59 0.39
C LEU A 308 6.76 7.55 1.56
N GLY A 309 5.94 8.58 1.70
CA GLY A 309 6.02 9.50 2.85
C GLY A 309 7.13 10.55 2.73
N SER A 310 7.38 11.10 1.53
CA SER A 310 8.47 12.06 1.29
C SER A 310 8.32 13.45 1.92
N SER A 311 7.32 13.67 2.79
CA SER A 311 7.20 14.92 3.54
C SER A 311 8.18 14.96 4.72
N ALA A 312 8.64 16.14 5.14
CA ALA A 312 9.66 16.27 6.19
C ALA A 312 9.28 15.55 7.50
N SER A 313 7.98 15.42 7.80
CA SER A 313 7.44 14.73 8.98
C SER A 313 6.64 13.45 8.67
N GLY A 314 6.73 12.94 7.44
CA GLY A 314 5.85 11.88 6.95
C GLY A 314 6.28 10.46 7.31
N PHE A 315 5.40 9.70 7.96
CA PHE A 315 5.59 8.26 8.11
C PHE A 315 5.20 7.54 6.82
N GLY A 316 6.11 6.74 6.27
CA GLY A 316 5.85 5.85 5.15
C GLY A 316 5.91 4.39 5.61
N GLU A 317 4.89 3.60 5.28
CA GLU A 317 4.86 2.17 5.55
C GLU A 317 4.49 1.36 4.31
N LEU A 318 5.31 0.36 4.02
CA LEU A 318 5.06 -0.63 2.98
C LEU A 318 4.93 -2.01 3.64
N VAL A 319 3.76 -2.61 3.47
CA VAL A 319 3.44 -3.95 3.96
C VAL A 319 3.22 -4.87 2.77
N VAL A 320 4.05 -5.90 2.65
CA VAL A 320 3.93 -6.95 1.64
C VAL A 320 3.59 -8.27 2.35
N GLN A 321 2.44 -8.86 2.04
CA GLN A 321 1.89 -10.02 2.75
C GLN A 321 1.46 -11.12 1.76
N GLY A 322 2.10 -12.29 1.79
CA GLY A 322 1.64 -13.51 1.10
C GLY A 322 1.64 -13.50 -0.45
N GLY A 323 1.66 -14.67 -1.08
CA GLY A 323 1.60 -14.84 -2.54
C GLY A 323 2.87 -14.47 -3.31
N THR A 324 2.82 -14.53 -4.65
CA THR A 324 3.87 -14.05 -5.58
C THR A 324 3.79 -12.53 -5.73
N ASN A 325 3.95 -11.82 -4.62
CA ASN A 325 4.21 -10.39 -4.70
C ASN A 325 5.55 -10.23 -5.41
N SER A 326 5.60 -9.39 -6.41
CA SER A 326 6.86 -8.97 -7.03
C SER A 326 6.73 -7.48 -7.15
N LEU A 327 7.44 -6.72 -6.34
CA LEU A 327 7.62 -5.30 -6.58
C LEU A 327 8.89 -5.16 -7.40
N VAL A 328 8.78 -4.98 -8.72
CA VAL A 328 9.96 -4.82 -9.60
C VAL A 328 10.12 -3.34 -9.91
N ASN A 329 11.23 -2.74 -9.49
CA ASN A 329 11.59 -1.38 -9.87
C ASN A 329 12.65 -1.38 -10.96
N THR A 330 12.23 -1.21 -12.22
CA THR A 330 13.11 -1.26 -13.40
C THR A 330 13.53 0.12 -13.93
N GLY A 331 13.45 1.18 -13.13
CA GLY A 331 13.62 2.58 -13.57
C GLY A 331 15.04 2.98 -13.98
N GLY A 332 15.79 2.10 -14.65
CA GLY A 332 17.19 2.28 -15.02
C GLY A 332 18.07 2.58 -13.80
N ASN A 333 19.13 3.35 -14.00
CA ASN A 333 20.08 3.75 -12.94
C ASN A 333 19.47 4.61 -11.81
N THR A 334 18.17 4.89 -11.84
CA THR A 334 17.48 5.72 -10.83
C THR A 334 16.44 4.96 -10.01
N GLY A 335 16.03 3.75 -10.41
CA GLY A 335 14.94 2.99 -9.81
C GLY A 335 15.12 2.70 -8.32
N ARG A 336 14.54 3.54 -7.45
CA ARG A 336 14.63 3.46 -6.00
C ARG A 336 13.29 3.07 -5.36
N LEU A 337 13.33 2.17 -4.38
CA LEU A 337 12.30 2.03 -3.36
C LEU A 337 12.73 2.82 -2.13
N LEU A 338 11.99 3.86 -1.79
CA LEU A 338 12.14 4.64 -0.57
C LEU A 338 10.88 4.47 0.29
N VAL A 339 11.09 4.04 1.52
CA VAL A 339 10.06 3.95 2.55
C VAL A 339 10.41 4.94 3.66
N GLY A 340 9.65 6.01 3.80
CA GLY A 340 9.98 7.20 4.61
C GLY A 340 10.40 8.40 3.75
N SER A 341 10.77 9.52 4.39
CA SER A 341 11.17 10.75 3.71
C SER A 341 12.68 10.95 3.58
N PHE A 342 13.09 11.88 2.70
CA PHE A 342 14.49 12.31 2.60
C PHE A 342 14.93 13.22 3.74
N ASN A 343 14.02 13.89 4.43
CA ASN A 343 14.39 15.08 5.19
C ASN A 343 14.36 14.90 6.70
N GLU A 344 13.64 13.92 7.27
CA GLU A 344 13.64 13.66 8.73
C GLU A 344 12.73 12.50 9.18
N ALA A 345 12.21 11.69 8.26
CA ALA A 345 11.01 10.93 8.56
C ALA A 345 11.21 9.43 8.77
N THR A 346 10.26 8.85 9.49
CA THR A 346 10.24 7.45 9.85
C THR A 346 9.73 6.60 8.69
N GLY A 347 10.43 5.51 8.36
CA GLY A 347 10.02 4.54 7.35
C GLY A 347 9.87 3.15 7.93
N ALA A 348 8.86 2.39 7.51
CA ALA A 348 8.65 1.00 7.91
C ALA A 348 8.41 0.08 6.72
N LEU A 349 9.31 -0.90 6.50
CA LEU A 349 9.13 -1.97 5.53
C LEU A 349 8.83 -3.28 6.25
N LYS A 350 7.65 -3.86 6.00
CA LYS A 350 7.24 -5.15 6.55
C LYS A 350 6.98 -6.17 5.44
N VAL A 351 7.66 -7.31 5.49
CA VAL A 351 7.57 -8.39 4.49
C VAL A 351 7.20 -9.71 5.18
N VAL A 352 5.96 -10.13 4.99
CA VAL A 352 5.39 -11.37 5.51
C VAL A 352 5.13 -12.32 4.33
N GLY A 353 6.21 -12.82 3.73
CA GLY A 353 6.16 -13.57 2.47
C GLY A 353 6.13 -12.69 1.22
N GLY A 354 6.20 -13.31 0.03
CA GLY A 354 6.29 -12.60 -1.25
C GLY A 354 7.68 -12.03 -1.54
N TRP A 355 7.87 -11.44 -2.73
CA TRP A 355 9.16 -10.97 -3.23
C TRP A 355 9.14 -9.45 -3.49
N ILE A 356 10.19 -8.75 -3.05
CA ILE A 356 10.47 -7.34 -3.40
C ILE A 356 11.79 -7.34 -4.15
N VAL A 357 11.85 -6.74 -5.34
CA VAL A 357 13.06 -6.65 -6.17
C VAL A 357 13.25 -5.21 -6.67
N SER A 358 14.27 -4.53 -6.17
CA SER A 358 14.67 -3.22 -6.66
C SER A 358 15.95 -3.33 -7.48
N ASP A 359 15.99 -2.76 -8.68
CA ASP A 359 17.19 -2.81 -9.52
C ASP A 359 18.30 -1.85 -9.04
N ASN A 360 18.07 -1.03 -8.02
CA ASN A 360 19.10 -0.08 -7.55
C ASN A 360 19.17 0.09 -6.04
N ALA A 361 18.12 0.58 -5.39
CA ALA A 361 18.19 0.81 -3.95
C ALA A 361 16.86 0.55 -3.26
N ILE A 362 16.97 0.02 -2.04
CA ILE A 362 15.91 -0.01 -1.05
C ILE A 362 16.40 0.83 0.13
N ARG A 363 15.72 1.94 0.41
CA ARG A 363 16.07 2.85 1.50
C ARG A 363 14.89 2.98 2.45
N ILE A 364 15.12 2.80 3.73
CA ILE A 364 14.08 2.80 4.76
C ILE A 364 14.48 3.80 5.85
N GLY A 365 13.69 4.87 6.05
CA GLY A 365 13.95 5.89 7.07
C GLY A 365 15.19 6.74 6.79
N VAL A 366 15.32 7.29 5.58
CA VAL A 366 16.46 8.14 5.18
C VAL A 366 16.48 9.41 6.03
N ASN A 367 17.67 9.79 6.53
CA ASN A 367 17.87 10.87 7.50
C ASN A 367 16.99 10.80 8.78
N GLY A 368 16.33 9.66 9.05
CA GLY A 368 15.37 9.48 10.15
C GLY A 368 15.47 8.10 10.81
N VAL A 369 14.30 7.53 11.14
CA VAL A 369 14.17 6.21 11.79
C VAL A 369 13.71 5.16 10.77
N GLY A 370 14.46 4.08 10.59
CA GLY A 370 14.07 2.96 9.73
C GLY A 370 13.60 1.74 10.52
N PHE A 371 12.47 1.15 10.12
CA PHE A 371 11.98 -0.12 10.65
C PHE A 371 11.93 -1.15 9.52
N TYR A 372 12.69 -2.23 9.65
CA TYR A 372 12.64 -3.36 8.72
C TYR A 372 12.18 -4.61 9.46
N GLU A 373 11.10 -5.23 8.99
CA GLU A 373 10.59 -6.49 9.51
C GLU A 373 10.40 -7.49 8.36
N GLN A 374 11.05 -8.65 8.43
CA GLN A 374 10.86 -9.73 7.47
C GLN A 374 10.65 -11.06 8.20
N SER A 375 9.53 -11.74 7.94
CA SER A 375 9.23 -13.07 8.49
C SER A 375 9.21 -14.18 7.45
N GLY A 376 9.34 -13.83 6.16
CA GLY A 376 9.42 -14.78 5.06
C GLY A 376 9.70 -14.10 3.71
N GLY A 377 9.59 -14.85 2.62
CA GLY A 377 9.73 -14.30 1.27
C GLY A 377 11.17 -13.89 0.91
N MET A 378 11.29 -12.99 -0.07
CA MET A 378 12.58 -12.48 -0.55
C MET A 378 12.54 -10.95 -0.70
N VAL A 379 13.56 -10.26 -0.22
CA VAL A 379 13.83 -8.85 -0.53
C VAL A 379 15.15 -8.81 -1.27
N ALA A 380 15.20 -8.19 -2.44
CA ALA A 380 16.39 -8.08 -3.25
C ALA A 380 16.59 -6.63 -3.70
N ALA A 381 17.77 -6.07 -3.48
CA ALA A 381 18.25 -4.88 -4.15
C ALA A 381 19.54 -5.24 -4.88
N THR A 382 19.44 -5.52 -6.17
CA THR A 382 20.58 -5.98 -6.97
C THR A 382 20.55 -5.30 -8.31
N ASN A 383 21.70 -4.82 -8.79
CA ASN A 383 21.85 -4.33 -10.15
C ASN A 383 22.91 -5.17 -10.88
N ALA A 384 22.83 -5.23 -12.21
CA ALA A 384 23.93 -5.65 -13.07
C ALA A 384 25.24 -4.87 -12.78
N SER A 385 25.15 -3.60 -12.34
CA SER A 385 26.29 -2.78 -11.93
C SER A 385 26.79 -3.02 -10.50
N ALA A 386 26.20 -3.96 -9.75
CA ALA A 386 26.53 -4.25 -8.36
C ALA A 386 26.38 -3.03 -7.41
N THR A 387 25.47 -2.11 -7.72
CA THR A 387 25.17 -0.91 -6.91
C THR A 387 23.89 -1.03 -6.09
N GLY A 388 23.29 -2.22 -6.05
CA GLY A 388 22.14 -2.59 -5.25
C GLY A 388 22.33 -2.31 -3.75
N VAL A 389 21.82 -1.18 -3.24
CA VAL A 389 21.97 -0.85 -1.81
C VAL A 389 20.67 -1.09 -1.03
N VAL A 390 20.74 -1.90 0.02
CA VAL A 390 19.72 -1.89 1.09
C VAL A 390 20.25 -1.03 2.23
N ARG A 391 19.53 0.05 2.54
CA ARG A 391 19.85 0.97 3.63
C ARG A 391 18.69 1.05 4.61
N VAL A 392 18.96 0.76 5.88
CA VAL A 392 17.96 0.83 6.97
C VAL A 392 18.41 1.84 8.01
N GLY A 393 17.65 2.94 8.09
CA GLY A 393 17.92 4.13 8.88
C GLY A 393 19.13 4.91 8.39
N ASP A 394 19.19 6.18 8.79
CA ASP A 394 20.42 7.00 8.74
C ASP A 394 20.76 7.58 10.13
N GLY A 395 19.73 7.79 10.96
CA GLY A 395 19.86 8.13 12.38
C GLY A 395 19.67 6.88 13.23
N ALA A 396 18.43 6.40 13.35
CA ALA A 396 18.08 5.21 14.11
C ALA A 396 17.50 4.11 13.21
N ALA A 397 17.69 2.85 13.58
CA ALA A 397 17.11 1.73 12.87
C ALA A 397 16.75 0.59 13.82
N SER A 398 15.65 -0.08 13.49
CA SER A 398 15.31 -1.42 13.95
C SER A 398 15.28 -2.36 12.75
N TYR A 399 15.97 -3.49 12.86
CA TYR A 399 16.03 -4.53 11.84
C TYR A 399 15.66 -5.86 12.48
N THR A 400 14.61 -6.50 12.01
CA THR A 400 14.19 -7.83 12.48
C THR A 400 13.88 -8.72 11.29
N GLN A 401 14.63 -9.80 11.14
CA GLN A 401 14.40 -10.82 10.12
C GLN A 401 14.23 -12.17 10.80
N SER A 402 12.99 -12.58 11.10
CA SER A 402 12.73 -13.90 11.69
C SER A 402 12.77 -15.04 10.66
N GLY A 403 12.69 -14.73 9.37
CA GLY A 403 12.78 -15.69 8.26
C GLY A 403 12.95 -15.01 6.90
N GLY A 404 12.99 -15.82 5.83
CA GLY A 404 13.12 -15.32 4.45
C GLY A 404 14.54 -14.94 4.05
N LYS A 405 14.69 -14.35 2.86
CA LYS A 405 15.98 -14.00 2.27
C LYS A 405 16.06 -12.50 1.95
N LEU A 406 17.12 -11.84 2.37
CA LEU A 406 17.53 -10.52 1.91
C LEU A 406 18.71 -10.70 0.96
N VAL A 407 18.70 -10.05 -0.20
CA VAL A 407 19.80 -10.02 -1.17
C VAL A 407 20.15 -8.57 -1.45
N ALA A 408 21.41 -8.20 -1.26
CA ALA A 408 21.88 -6.85 -1.54
C ALA A 408 23.26 -6.89 -2.19
N ASP A 409 23.59 -5.95 -3.05
CA ASP A 409 24.99 -5.75 -3.44
C ASP A 409 25.77 -5.10 -2.29
N THR A 410 25.15 -4.14 -1.61
CA THR A 410 25.65 -3.55 -0.36
C THR A 410 24.53 -3.48 0.67
N LEU A 411 24.79 -3.98 1.88
CA LEU A 411 23.91 -3.77 3.02
C LEU A 411 24.52 -2.71 3.93
N THR A 412 23.80 -1.61 4.15
CA THR A 412 24.19 -0.57 5.11
C THR A 412 23.16 -0.42 6.22
N LEU A 413 23.62 -0.56 7.46
CA LEU A 413 22.79 -0.51 8.66
C LEU A 413 23.22 0.68 9.50
N PHE A 414 22.27 1.50 9.97
CA PHE A 414 22.51 2.62 10.89
C PHE A 414 21.71 2.40 12.17
N THR A 415 22.21 1.51 13.03
CA THR A 415 21.50 1.10 14.25
C THR A 415 22.08 1.78 15.48
N ASN A 416 21.58 2.96 15.84
CA ASN A 416 22.05 3.64 17.05
C ASN A 416 21.25 3.26 18.32
N THR A 417 20.02 2.67 18.23
CA THR A 417 19.12 2.59 19.40
C THR A 417 18.11 1.42 19.52
N SER A 418 17.75 0.61 18.50
CA SER A 418 16.45 -0.12 18.55
C SER A 418 16.39 -1.59 18.10
N ALA A 419 17.47 -2.35 18.27
CA ALA A 419 17.59 -3.79 17.98
C ALA A 419 17.84 -4.18 16.52
N PHE A 420 18.84 -5.04 16.35
CA PHE A 420 19.13 -5.75 15.11
C PHE A 420 19.03 -7.25 15.42
N SER A 421 18.14 -7.95 14.72
CA SER A 421 17.98 -9.40 14.86
C SER A 421 17.82 -10.09 13.50
N VAL A 422 18.57 -11.16 13.27
CA VAL A 422 18.32 -12.14 12.21
C VAL A 422 18.10 -13.49 12.87
N GLY A 423 16.89 -14.01 12.86
CA GLY A 423 16.56 -15.34 13.38
C GLY A 423 17.17 -16.46 12.53
N SER A 424 17.17 -17.67 13.08
CA SER A 424 17.83 -18.85 12.49
C SER A 424 17.33 -19.25 11.10
N LEU A 425 16.11 -18.84 10.72
CA LEU A 425 15.54 -19.07 9.38
C LEU A 425 15.81 -17.91 8.40
N GLY A 426 16.41 -16.83 8.86
CA GLY A 426 16.75 -15.66 8.05
C GLY A 426 18.05 -15.87 7.28
N THR A 427 18.11 -15.38 6.04
CA THR A 427 19.33 -15.32 5.24
C THR A 427 19.57 -13.90 4.74
N VAL A 428 20.80 -13.41 4.87
CA VAL A 428 21.28 -12.17 4.25
C VAL A 428 22.37 -12.56 3.25
N GLU A 429 22.15 -12.31 1.97
CA GLU A 429 23.10 -12.57 0.89
C GLU A 429 23.67 -11.25 0.34
N VAL A 430 24.99 -11.16 0.29
CA VAL A 430 25.73 -9.97 -0.09
C VAL A 430 26.56 -10.24 -1.35
N ARG A 431 26.36 -9.43 -2.39
CA ARG A 431 26.93 -9.70 -3.72
C ARG A 431 27.95 -8.69 -4.24
N GLY A 432 27.93 -7.46 -3.75
CA GLY A 432 28.79 -6.37 -4.21
C GLY A 432 30.07 -6.23 -3.39
N ALA A 433 31.03 -5.44 -3.89
CA ALA A 433 32.36 -5.29 -3.32
C ALA A 433 32.38 -4.56 -1.96
N ALA A 434 31.51 -3.57 -1.75
CA ALA A 434 31.43 -2.88 -0.46
C ALA A 434 30.84 -3.77 0.66
N GLY A 435 30.24 -4.90 0.29
CA GLY A 435 29.82 -5.94 1.22
C GLY A 435 28.77 -5.47 2.23
N VAL A 436 29.14 -5.50 3.51
CA VAL A 436 28.34 -4.94 4.62
C VAL A 436 29.13 -3.80 5.25
N THR A 437 28.57 -2.59 5.17
CA THR A 437 29.12 -1.41 5.83
C THR A 437 28.19 -0.99 6.96
N ASN A 438 28.74 -0.67 8.13
CA ASN A 438 27.96 -0.04 9.20
C ASN A 438 28.68 1.24 9.61
N ALA A 439 27.98 2.36 9.63
CA ALA A 439 28.60 3.62 10.05
C ALA A 439 28.54 3.83 11.57
N VAL A 440 27.64 3.11 12.29
CA VAL A 440 27.25 3.46 13.67
C VAL A 440 26.83 2.21 14.47
N LEU A 441 27.72 1.24 14.70
CA LEU A 441 27.51 0.15 15.67
C LEU A 441 28.29 0.33 16.98
N ALA A 442 28.88 1.51 17.19
CA ALA A 442 29.84 1.76 18.25
C ALA A 442 29.28 1.81 19.69
N ALA A 443 27.96 1.64 19.92
CA ALA A 443 27.39 2.00 21.23
C ALA A 443 26.52 0.95 21.95
N ASN A 444 25.96 -0.08 21.31
CA ASN A 444 24.98 -0.96 21.98
C ASN A 444 25.06 -2.45 21.58
N ALA A 445 26.06 -3.18 22.10
CA ALA A 445 26.20 -4.63 21.87
C ALA A 445 25.00 -5.47 22.38
N GLY A 446 24.24 -4.97 23.36
CA GLY A 446 23.16 -5.71 24.02
C GLY A 446 21.88 -5.93 23.19
N ALA A 447 21.75 -5.31 22.01
CA ALA A 447 20.57 -5.43 21.15
C ALA A 447 20.88 -6.01 19.76
N PHE A 448 22.01 -6.71 19.64
CA PHE A 448 22.47 -7.31 18.39
C PHE A 448 22.42 -8.84 18.46
N ALA A 449 21.63 -9.47 17.59
CA ALA A 449 21.57 -10.91 17.42
C ALA A 449 21.59 -11.28 15.92
N PHE A 450 22.44 -12.21 15.52
CA PHE A 450 22.41 -12.77 14.17
C PHE A 450 22.53 -14.28 14.27
N ASP A 451 21.40 -14.96 14.44
CA ASP A 451 21.30 -16.42 14.51
C ASP A 451 21.14 -17.09 13.14
N GLY A 452 20.78 -16.32 12.10
CA GLY A 452 20.60 -16.80 10.73
C GLY A 452 21.88 -16.94 9.92
N ALA A 453 21.75 -16.97 8.59
CA ALA A 453 22.85 -17.12 7.64
C ALA A 453 23.26 -15.79 6.98
N LEU A 454 24.53 -15.43 7.08
CA LEU A 454 25.18 -14.39 6.30
C LEU A 454 25.97 -15.05 5.17
N LYS A 455 25.53 -14.85 3.94
CA LYS A 455 26.10 -15.42 2.74
C LYS A 455 26.79 -14.36 1.91
N PHE A 456 27.96 -14.69 1.38
CA PHE A 456 28.65 -13.88 0.39
C PHE A 456 28.67 -14.61 -0.95
N ALA A 457 28.17 -13.94 -1.97
CA ALA A 457 28.03 -14.48 -3.32
C ALA A 457 28.45 -13.40 -4.33
N PRO A 458 29.76 -13.19 -4.56
CA PRO A 458 30.26 -12.16 -5.46
C PRO A 458 29.53 -12.17 -6.81
N ALA A 459 28.89 -11.06 -7.19
CA ALA A 459 28.05 -10.98 -8.40
C ALA A 459 28.82 -11.22 -9.71
N SER A 460 30.13 -10.96 -9.69
CA SER A 460 31.01 -11.10 -10.85
C SER A 460 32.41 -11.52 -10.43
N ALA A 461 33.17 -12.06 -11.39
CA ALA A 461 34.58 -12.35 -11.21
C ALA A 461 35.44 -11.09 -10.97
N SER A 462 34.91 -9.88 -11.22
CA SER A 462 35.63 -8.63 -10.95
C SER A 462 35.53 -8.18 -9.49
N VAL A 463 34.60 -8.74 -8.70
CA VAL A 463 34.53 -8.52 -7.26
C VAL A 463 35.53 -9.45 -6.58
N LEU A 464 36.79 -9.04 -6.59
CA LEU A 464 37.90 -9.79 -5.99
C LEU A 464 37.86 -9.75 -4.46
N THR A 465 37.36 -8.66 -3.89
CA THR A 465 37.31 -8.46 -2.44
C THR A 465 35.94 -7.93 -2.04
N GLN A 466 35.33 -8.56 -1.04
CA GLN A 466 34.20 -8.00 -0.30
C GLN A 466 34.65 -7.63 1.12
N SER A 467 34.07 -6.59 1.70
CA SER A 467 34.33 -6.22 3.09
C SER A 467 33.16 -6.58 4.00
N LEU A 468 33.47 -7.18 5.14
CA LEU A 468 32.57 -7.32 6.27
C LEU A 468 33.16 -6.52 7.43
N LEU A 469 32.65 -5.32 7.63
CA LEU A 469 32.95 -4.58 8.85
C LEU A 469 31.99 -5.12 9.91
N TRP A 470 32.48 -6.01 10.78
CA TRP A 470 31.66 -6.71 11.75
C TRP A 470 32.56 -7.44 12.74
N ALA A 471 32.82 -6.83 13.89
CA ALA A 471 33.57 -7.44 14.98
C ALA A 471 33.07 -6.92 16.32
N GLY A 472 33.02 -7.80 17.31
CA GLY A 472 32.70 -7.49 18.70
C GLY A 472 33.95 -7.39 19.57
N LEU A 473 33.73 -7.41 20.88
CA LEU A 473 34.80 -7.48 21.87
C LEU A 473 35.43 -8.87 21.84
N ASP A 474 36.75 -8.97 21.91
CA ASP A 474 37.40 -10.26 22.12
C ASP A 474 37.18 -10.74 23.57
N LEU A 475 36.35 -11.77 23.74
CA LEU A 475 36.08 -12.45 25.00
C LEU A 475 36.90 -13.75 25.13
N GLY A 476 37.88 -13.96 24.26
CA GLY A 476 38.64 -15.19 24.16
C GLY A 476 37.82 -16.34 23.56
N ALA A 477 38.37 -17.55 23.66
CA ALA A 477 37.70 -18.79 23.29
C ALA A 477 36.62 -19.19 24.31
N ALA A 478 35.61 -18.33 24.49
CA ALA A 478 34.51 -18.50 25.45
C ALA A 478 33.16 -18.48 24.75
N PHE A 479 32.24 -19.36 25.18
CA PHE A 479 30.88 -19.42 24.62
C PHE A 479 30.05 -18.16 24.83
N SER A 480 30.39 -17.33 25.82
CA SER A 480 29.79 -16.02 26.02
C SER A 480 29.96 -15.10 24.81
N GLY A 481 30.98 -15.31 23.97
CA GLY A 481 31.16 -14.56 22.72
C GLY A 481 30.11 -14.83 21.65
N PHE A 482 29.36 -15.94 21.73
CA PHE A 482 28.24 -16.22 20.82
C PHE A 482 26.93 -15.53 21.22
N SER A 483 26.92 -14.72 22.28
CA SER A 483 25.73 -14.04 22.80
C SER A 483 26.00 -12.55 22.97
N ASN A 484 25.17 -11.69 22.34
CA ASN A 484 25.24 -10.23 22.46
C ASN A 484 26.64 -9.62 22.18
N ASN A 485 27.40 -10.25 21.29
CA ASN A 485 28.76 -9.82 20.93
C ASN A 485 29.00 -9.89 19.42
N PHE A 486 28.00 -9.44 18.66
CA PHE A 486 28.06 -9.41 17.19
C PHE A 486 28.29 -10.78 16.55
N ALA A 487 27.90 -11.86 17.24
CA ALA A 487 28.05 -13.21 16.74
C ALA A 487 27.16 -13.48 15.51
N ILE A 488 27.64 -14.34 14.62
CA ILE A 488 26.96 -14.78 13.40
C ILE A 488 26.60 -16.26 13.53
N GLY A 489 25.37 -16.62 13.19
CA GLY A 489 24.88 -18.00 13.19
C GLY A 489 25.58 -18.84 12.13
N ALA A 490 25.40 -18.50 10.86
CA ALA A 490 26.11 -19.15 9.76
C ALA A 490 26.82 -18.13 8.88
N LEU A 491 28.12 -18.30 8.67
CA LEU A 491 28.90 -17.56 7.68
C LEU A 491 29.14 -18.45 6.46
N ASP A 492 28.36 -18.23 5.41
CA ASP A 492 28.46 -18.96 4.15
C ASP A 492 29.39 -18.24 3.17
N LEU A 493 30.57 -18.83 2.98
CA LEU A 493 31.63 -18.40 2.06
C LEU A 493 31.75 -19.34 0.86
N SER A 494 30.76 -20.21 0.60
CA SER A 494 30.76 -21.12 -0.55
C SER A 494 30.78 -20.42 -1.91
N GLY A 495 30.39 -19.14 -1.96
CA GLY A 495 30.51 -18.30 -3.15
C GLY A 495 31.93 -17.79 -3.42
N PHE A 496 32.86 -17.93 -2.47
CA PHE A 496 34.25 -17.54 -2.65
C PHE A 496 35.09 -18.65 -3.27
N SER A 497 36.08 -18.24 -4.06
CA SER A 497 37.05 -19.11 -4.70
C SER A 497 38.47 -18.74 -4.28
N SER A 498 39.46 -19.37 -4.89
CA SER A 498 40.86 -18.97 -4.75
C SER A 498 41.17 -17.57 -5.33
N SER A 499 40.24 -16.94 -6.06
CA SER A 499 40.43 -15.59 -6.63
C SER A 499 39.69 -14.49 -5.87
N ASN A 500 38.68 -14.84 -5.07
CA ASN A 500 37.86 -13.87 -4.36
C ASN A 500 38.10 -13.98 -2.84
N ARG A 501 37.99 -12.88 -2.11
CA ARG A 501 38.32 -12.78 -0.69
C ARG A 501 37.28 -12.00 0.10
N LEU A 502 37.03 -12.43 1.33
CA LEU A 502 36.31 -11.64 2.33
C LEU A 502 37.34 -10.98 3.27
N VAL A 503 37.35 -9.66 3.33
CA VAL A 503 38.12 -8.89 4.32
C VAL A 503 37.22 -8.57 5.49
N LEU A 504 37.59 -9.06 6.66
CA LEU A 504 36.97 -8.69 7.92
C LEU A 504 37.63 -7.42 8.46
N GLY A 505 36.82 -6.48 8.91
CA GLY A 505 37.29 -5.29 9.61
C GLY A 505 36.46 -5.03 10.87
N ALA A 506 37.03 -4.24 11.78
CA ALA A 506 36.37 -3.84 13.02
C ALA A 506 35.90 -2.39 12.98
N PHE A 507 34.81 -2.10 13.70
CA PHE A 507 34.35 -0.72 13.92
C PHE A 507 35.15 -0.11 15.07
N ALA A 508 36.05 0.80 14.70
CA ALA A 508 36.95 1.54 15.60
C ALA A 508 38.05 0.69 16.28
N SER A 509 39.05 1.42 16.79
CA SER A 509 40.22 0.91 17.52
C SER A 509 39.84 0.41 18.92
N GLN A 510 38.97 -0.59 19.01
CA GLN A 510 38.84 -1.33 20.27
C GLN A 510 40.15 -2.07 20.50
N SER A 511 40.64 -2.05 21.75
CA SER A 511 41.94 -2.64 22.11
C SER A 511 41.99 -4.16 21.93
N SER A 512 40.84 -4.83 21.76
CA SER A 512 40.74 -6.25 21.45
C SER A 512 39.44 -6.52 20.69
N THR A 513 39.54 -6.99 19.44
CA THR A 513 38.39 -7.29 18.58
C THR A 513 38.38 -8.75 18.19
N ALA A 514 37.19 -9.32 18.05
CA ALA A 514 37.02 -10.68 17.55
C ALA A 514 35.67 -10.83 16.84
N LEU A 515 35.57 -11.82 15.95
CA LEU A 515 34.31 -12.25 15.36
C LEU A 515 33.97 -13.66 15.84
N TYR A 516 32.75 -13.86 16.32
CA TYR A 516 32.25 -15.16 16.75
C TYR A 516 31.29 -15.72 15.70
N VAL A 517 31.56 -16.92 15.19
CA VAL A 517 30.77 -17.56 14.13
C VAL A 517 30.37 -18.97 14.56
N ARG A 518 29.07 -19.30 14.63
CA ARG A 518 28.65 -20.66 15.05
C ARG A 518 28.97 -21.68 13.97
N THR A 519 28.60 -21.43 12.71
CA THR A 519 28.91 -22.31 11.57
C THR A 519 29.61 -21.53 10.47
N ILE A 520 30.66 -22.09 9.90
CA ILE A 520 31.38 -21.52 8.76
C ILE A 520 31.46 -22.58 7.67
N SER A 521 31.09 -22.21 6.44
CA SER A 521 31.20 -23.14 5.31
C SER A 521 32.65 -23.58 5.11
N ALA A 522 32.87 -24.80 4.62
CA ALA A 522 34.20 -25.31 4.30
C ALA A 522 35.02 -24.28 3.50
N LEU A 523 36.16 -23.86 4.07
CA LEU A 523 36.98 -22.79 3.53
C LEU A 523 38.11 -23.36 2.68
N ALA A 524 38.42 -22.69 1.58
CA ALA A 524 39.83 -22.49 1.27
C ALA A 524 40.33 -21.48 2.30
N THR A 525 41.28 -21.85 3.18
CA THR A 525 41.83 -20.98 4.24
C THR A 525 42.24 -19.59 3.73
N ASN A 526 42.58 -19.48 2.45
CA ASN A 526 42.93 -18.23 1.81
C ASN A 526 41.75 -17.26 1.58
N ALA A 527 40.49 -17.72 1.63
CA ALA A 527 39.31 -16.92 1.29
C ALA A 527 38.98 -15.83 2.34
N LEU A 528 39.50 -15.95 3.56
CA LEU A 528 39.22 -15.04 4.67
C LEU A 528 40.47 -14.23 5.02
N ILE A 529 40.32 -12.91 5.10
CA ILE A 529 41.36 -11.97 5.49
C ILE A 529 40.93 -11.28 6.78
N SER A 530 41.73 -11.36 7.84
CA SER A 530 41.49 -10.69 9.12
C SER A 530 42.81 -10.49 9.87
N ASP A 531 42.93 -9.35 10.55
CA ASP A 531 44.00 -9.02 11.48
C ASP A 531 43.64 -9.34 12.94
N PHE A 532 42.45 -9.91 13.18
CA PHE A 532 41.97 -10.32 14.50
C PHE A 532 41.50 -11.78 14.54
N THR A 533 41.15 -12.27 15.73
CA THR A 533 40.73 -13.67 15.90
C THR A 533 39.26 -13.86 15.53
N VAL A 534 39.00 -14.86 14.69
CA VAL A 534 37.68 -15.39 14.39
C VAL A 534 37.49 -16.67 15.20
N TYR A 535 36.58 -16.65 16.15
CA TYR A 535 36.24 -17.81 16.95
C TYR A 535 35.09 -18.59 16.31
N TYR A 536 35.24 -19.91 16.20
CA TYR A 536 34.18 -20.78 15.69
C TYR A 536 33.73 -21.83 16.71
N ASP A 537 32.45 -22.22 16.66
CA ASP A 537 31.95 -23.32 17.50
C ASP A 537 32.48 -24.66 16.97
N SER A 538 33.42 -25.25 17.69
CA SER A 538 34.11 -26.47 17.26
C SER A 538 33.19 -27.67 17.04
N ALA A 539 32.05 -27.74 17.76
CA ALA A 539 31.10 -28.84 17.62
C ALA A 539 30.25 -28.74 16.35
N LEU A 540 30.02 -27.53 15.85
CA LEU A 540 29.23 -27.27 14.66
C LEU A 540 30.06 -27.21 13.37
N ASN A 541 31.39 -27.27 13.49
CA ASN A 541 32.35 -27.22 12.37
C ASN A 541 33.35 -28.40 12.42
N PRO A 542 32.87 -29.65 12.31
CA PRO A 542 33.72 -30.84 12.44
C PRO A 542 34.85 -30.88 11.39
N ASP A 543 34.62 -30.30 10.22
CA ASP A 543 35.60 -30.24 9.12
C ASP A 543 36.87 -29.45 9.47
N LEU A 544 36.79 -28.57 10.48
CA LEU A 544 37.93 -27.80 10.97
C LEU A 544 38.76 -28.54 12.03
N ALA A 545 38.35 -29.75 12.42
CA ALA A 545 39.08 -30.66 13.32
C ALA A 545 39.55 -30.03 14.65
N GLN A 546 38.82 -29.01 15.14
CA GLN A 546 39.18 -28.24 16.34
C GLN A 546 40.59 -27.63 16.29
N GLN A 547 41.08 -27.27 15.10
CA GLN A 547 42.39 -26.67 14.92
C GLN A 547 42.32 -25.14 14.81
N THR A 548 43.45 -24.50 15.13
CA THR A 548 43.65 -23.07 14.89
C THR A 548 44.36 -22.87 13.55
N TYR A 549 43.82 -22.02 12.70
CA TYR A 549 44.37 -21.71 11.38
C TYR A 549 44.81 -20.24 11.34
N SER A 550 45.98 -19.96 10.76
CA SER A 550 46.38 -18.57 10.51
C SER A 550 45.55 -18.01 9.36
N LEU A 551 45.06 -16.78 9.52
CA LEU A 551 44.33 -16.04 8.49
C LEU A 551 45.27 -15.09 7.75
N ASN A 552 44.93 -14.82 6.50
CA ASN A 552 45.58 -13.76 5.73
C ASN A 552 45.31 -12.42 6.45
N GLY A 553 46.34 -11.65 6.80
CA GLY A 553 46.18 -10.43 7.62
C GLY A 553 46.72 -10.54 9.05
N GLY A 554 47.11 -11.75 9.48
CA GLY A 554 47.82 -11.96 10.75
C GLY A 554 46.94 -12.44 11.92
N GLY A 555 45.62 -12.48 11.73
CA GLY A 555 44.68 -13.07 12.67
C GLY A 555 44.66 -14.60 12.66
N PHE A 556 43.72 -15.16 13.43
CA PHE A 556 43.54 -16.61 13.56
C PHE A 556 42.08 -17.01 13.45
N LEU A 557 41.80 -18.15 12.83
CA LEU A 557 40.53 -18.87 12.98
C LEU A 557 40.72 -19.91 14.07
N ALA A 558 40.13 -19.70 15.25
CA ALA A 558 40.38 -20.48 16.45
C ALA A 558 39.11 -21.18 16.97
N PRO A 559 39.20 -22.42 17.48
CA PRO A 559 38.06 -23.12 18.03
C PRO A 559 37.67 -22.55 19.40
N VAL A 560 36.38 -22.42 19.64
CA VAL A 560 35.83 -22.40 21.00
C VAL A 560 35.56 -23.85 21.38
N ALA A 561 36.43 -24.40 22.22
CA ALA A 561 36.24 -25.76 22.73
C ALA A 561 35.03 -25.76 23.67
N ILE A 562 34.11 -26.70 23.46
CA ILE A 562 33.17 -27.08 24.53
C ILE A 562 34.03 -27.70 25.62
N PRO A 563 33.99 -27.17 26.87
CA PRO A 563 34.64 -27.86 27.98
C PRO A 563 34.11 -29.28 28.00
N GLU A 564 34.94 -30.25 27.62
CA GLU A 564 34.48 -31.62 27.49
C GLU A 564 33.89 -32.00 28.84
N PRO A 565 32.60 -32.40 28.91
CA PRO A 565 31.99 -32.79 30.17
C PRO A 565 32.81 -33.88 30.86
N GLY A 566 33.46 -34.74 30.06
CA GLY A 566 34.40 -35.76 30.51
C GLY A 566 35.58 -35.21 31.32
N SER A 567 36.19 -34.09 30.93
CA SER A 567 37.31 -33.51 31.68
C SER A 567 36.88 -32.96 33.05
N LEU A 568 35.72 -32.30 33.10
CA LEU A 568 35.14 -31.81 34.36
C LEU A 568 34.67 -32.95 35.26
N VAL A 569 34.08 -33.99 34.67
CA VAL A 569 33.68 -35.20 35.39
C VAL A 569 34.90 -35.96 35.89
N LEU A 570 35.97 -36.11 35.09
CA LEU A 570 37.22 -36.74 35.51
C LEU A 570 37.92 -35.94 36.60
N LEU A 571 37.91 -34.61 36.52
CA LEU A 571 38.42 -33.74 37.57
C LEU A 571 37.59 -33.89 38.85
N ALA A 572 36.26 -33.91 38.75
CA ALA A 572 35.36 -34.09 39.88
C ALA A 572 35.51 -35.49 40.51
N LEU A 573 35.58 -36.55 39.70
CA LEU A 573 35.82 -37.91 40.15
C LEU A 573 37.22 -38.06 40.77
N GLY A 574 38.24 -37.42 40.19
CA GLY A 574 39.59 -37.35 40.74
C GLY A 574 39.62 -36.63 42.09
N ALA A 575 38.91 -35.51 42.23
CA ALA A 575 38.77 -34.79 43.49
C ALA A 575 38.03 -35.62 44.55
N ILE A 576 36.97 -36.34 44.18
CA ILE A 576 36.24 -37.27 45.07
C ILE A 576 37.14 -38.43 45.50
N ALA A 577 37.90 -39.02 44.58
CA ALA A 577 38.83 -40.12 44.87
C ALA A 577 39.96 -39.68 45.82
N LEU A 578 40.56 -38.50 45.59
CA LEU A 578 41.58 -37.92 46.48
C LEU A 578 41.01 -37.61 47.87
N ARG A 579 39.79 -37.09 47.95
CA ARG A 579 39.12 -36.83 49.23
C ARG A 579 38.83 -38.11 50.01
N ARG A 580 38.42 -39.19 49.32
CA ARG A 580 38.22 -40.51 49.96
C ARG A 580 39.53 -41.07 50.49
N ARG A 581 40.61 -41.00 49.69
CA ARG A 581 41.94 -41.49 50.10
C ARG A 581 42.46 -40.78 51.36
N ARG A 582 42.29 -39.46 51.48
CA ARG A 582 42.68 -38.69 52.68
C ARG A 582 41.89 -39.02 53.94
N ARG A 583 40.71 -39.65 53.84
CA ARG A 583 39.92 -40.08 55.01
C ARG A 583 40.23 -41.50 55.47
N SER A 584 40.82 -42.31 54.60
CA SER A 584 41.21 -43.69 54.90
C SER A 584 42.65 -43.84 55.39
N SER A 585 43.46 -42.79 55.27
CA SER A 585 44.76 -42.61 55.92
C SER A 585 44.60 -41.74 57.15
#